data_AF-A0A0P9ZH87-F1
#
_entry.id   AF-A0A0P9ZH87-F1
#
_cell.length_a   1.000
_cell.length_b   1.000
_cell.length_c   1.000
_cell.angle_alpha   90.00
_cell.angle_beta   90.00
_cell.angle_gamma   90.00
#
_symmetry.space_group_name_H-M   'P 1'
#
loop_
_entity.id
_entity.type
_entity.pdbx_description
1 polymer ?
#
loop_
_entity_poly.entity_id
_entity_poly.type
_entity_poly.pdbx_seq_one_letter_code
_entity_poly.pdbx_strand_id
1 'polypeptide(L)' 'MLAKTLAFIGSITPEQVDGKESIEIVLRPGTEKEKRLNGQAYLLSYALPQFFFHVTTAYDLLRHNGVEIGKRDFMGKF' A
#
# COMPACT_ATOMS: atom_id res chain seq x y z
N MET A 1 7.71 -12.73 5.86
CA MET A 1 7.55 -11.27 5.59
C MET A 1 6.11 -10.84 5.80
N LEU A 2 5.14 -11.39 5.07
CA LEU A 2 3.70 -11.03 5.19
C LEU A 2 3.14 -11.11 6.61
N ALA A 3 3.37 -12.21 7.33
CA ALA A 3 2.90 -12.36 8.71
C ALA A 3 3.44 -11.28 9.67
N LYS A 4 4.70 -10.85 9.47
CA LYS A 4 5.31 -9.77 10.27
C LYS A 4 4.64 -8.42 9.96
N THR A 5 4.36 -8.13 8.69
CA THR A 5 3.65 -6.92 8.27
C THR A 5 2.22 -6.89 8.81
N LEU A 6 1.50 -8.02 8.74
CA LEU A 6 0.14 -8.13 9.30
C LEU A 6 0.14 -7.92 10.81
N ALA A 7 1.08 -8.53 11.54
CA ALA A 7 1.21 -8.32 12.99
C ALA A 7 1.50 -6.86 13.35
N PHE A 8 2.37 -6.19 12.57
CA PHE A 8 2.65 -4.77 12.76
C PHE A 8 1.42 -3.90 12.50
N ILE A 9 0.73 -4.09 11.36
CA ILE A 9 -0.50 -3.33 11.05
C ILE A 9 -1.56 -3.57 12.13
N GLY A 10 -1.73 -4.82 12.59
CA GLY A 10 -2.66 -5.16 13.66
C GLY A 10 -2.31 -4.58 15.03
N SER A 11 -1.08 -4.07 15.23
CA SER A 11 -0.68 -3.35 16.44
C SER A 11 -1.00 -1.86 16.40
N ILE A 12 -1.41 -1.32 15.25
CA ILE A 12 -1.78 0.09 15.08
C ILE A 12 -3.24 0.29 15.46
N THR A 13 -3.48 1.23 16.37
CA THR A 13 -4.81 1.66 16.82
C THR A 13 -5.33 2.82 15.96
N PRO A 14 -6.65 2.98 15.77
CA PRO A 14 -7.22 4.09 14.99
C PRO A 14 -6.74 5.47 15.47
N GLU A 15 -6.62 5.66 16.79
CA GLU A 15 -6.21 6.92 17.41
C GLU A 15 -4.77 7.32 17.04
N GLN A 16 -3.95 6.36 16.59
CA GLN A 16 -2.61 6.63 16.07
C GLN A 16 -2.61 7.14 14.63
N VAL A 17 -3.73 7.08 13.91
CA VAL A 17 -3.86 7.46 12.50
C VAL A 17 -4.86 8.61 12.31
N ASP A 18 -5.96 8.61 13.06
CA ASP A 18 -7.02 9.61 12.94
C ASP A 18 -6.49 11.04 13.15
N GLY A 19 -6.93 11.99 12.32
CA GLY A 19 -6.48 13.37 12.36
C GLY A 19 -5.13 13.63 11.68
N LYS A 20 -4.51 12.60 11.08
CA LYS A 20 -3.23 12.74 10.37
C LYS A 20 -3.36 13.06 8.88
N GLU A 21 -4.53 13.43 8.40
CA GLU A 21 -4.76 13.77 6.98
C GLU A 21 -3.83 14.90 6.51
N SER A 22 -3.46 15.81 7.42
CA SER A 22 -2.62 16.97 7.14
C SER A 22 -1.13 16.79 7.49
N ILE A 23 -0.67 15.62 7.97
CA ILE A 23 0.76 15.45 8.30
C ILE A 23 1.63 15.65 7.06
N GLU A 24 2.79 16.29 7.20
CA GLU A 24 3.73 16.39 6.10
C GLU A 24 4.49 15.06 5.93
N ILE A 25 4.48 14.53 4.71
CA ILE A 25 5.24 13.37 4.30
C ILE A 25 6.22 13.81 3.21
N VAL A 26 7.51 13.66 3.50
CA VAL A 26 8.60 13.99 2.58
C VAL A 26 9.14 12.71 1.95
N LEU A 27 8.94 12.58 0.64
CA LEU A 27 9.45 11.47 -0.16
C LEU A 27 10.82 11.83 -0.72
N ARG A 28 11.77 10.90 -0.61
CA ARG A 28 13.15 11.05 -1.11
C ARG A 28 13.80 12.38 -0.65
N PRO A 29 13.85 12.62 0.67
CA PRO A 29 14.36 13.87 1.23
C PRO A 29 15.81 14.11 0.79
N GLY A 30 16.13 15.34 0.40
CA GLY A 30 17.47 15.75 -0.03
C GLY A 30 17.89 15.30 -1.43
N THR A 31 16.94 14.85 -2.27
CA THR A 31 17.20 14.49 -3.68
C THR A 31 16.50 15.45 -4.63
N GLU A 32 16.95 15.51 -5.89
CA GLU A 32 16.26 16.28 -6.96
C GLU A 32 14.80 15.83 -7.20
N LYS A 33 14.44 14.64 -6.73
CA LYS A 33 13.10 14.06 -6.85
C LYS A 33 12.32 14.14 -5.54
N GLU A 34 12.73 15.00 -4.61
CA GLU A 34 12.00 15.25 -3.36
C GLU A 34 10.56 15.65 -3.67
N LYS A 35 9.61 15.07 -2.93
CA LYS A 35 8.20 15.42 -3.05
C LYS A 35 7.58 15.51 -1.67
N ARG A 36 6.88 16.61 -1.40
CA ARG A 36 6.14 16.84 -0.16
C ARG A 36 4.65 16.63 -0.44
N LEU A 37 4.01 15.83 0.40
CA LEU A 37 2.59 15.50 0.33
C LEU A 37 2.01 15.63 1.74
N ASN A 38 0.74 16.02 1.84
CA ASN A 38 0.02 15.79 3.09
C ASN A 38 -0.36 14.30 3.22
N GLY A 39 -0.74 13.86 4.43
CA GLY A 39 -1.08 12.47 4.73
C GLY A 39 -2.14 11.88 3.78
N GLN A 40 -3.21 12.64 3.51
CA GLN A 40 -4.28 12.19 2.63
C GLN A 40 -3.82 12.04 1.17
N ALA A 41 -3.08 13.01 0.63
CA ALA A 41 -2.56 12.93 -0.75
C ALA A 41 -1.51 11.84 -0.89
N TYR A 42 -0.68 11.62 0.13
CA TYR A 42 0.24 10.48 0.18
C TYR A 42 -0.54 9.16 0.12
N LEU A 43 -1.54 8.96 0.98
CA LEU A 43 -2.28 7.71 1.03
C LEU A 43 -3.01 7.43 -0.29
N LEU A 44 -3.84 8.36 -0.74
CA LEU A 44 -4.76 8.16 -1.86
C LEU A 44 -4.06 8.21 -3.22
N SER A 45 -3.07 9.08 -3.39
CA SER A 45 -2.47 9.35 -4.70
C SER A 45 -1.06 8.78 -4.87
N TYR A 46 -0.42 8.29 -3.80
CA TYR A 46 0.93 7.74 -3.88
C TYR A 46 1.05 6.31 -3.34
N ALA A 47 0.58 6.04 -2.11
CA ALA A 47 0.75 4.76 -1.44
C ALA A 47 -0.20 3.69 -2.00
N LEU A 48 -1.51 3.95 -2.07
CA LEU A 48 -2.48 2.97 -2.56
C LEU A 48 -2.25 2.58 -4.03
N PRO A 49 -2.01 3.51 -4.97
CA PRO A 49 -1.73 3.12 -6.36
C PRO A 49 -0.51 2.21 -6.49
N GLN A 50 0.57 2.50 -5.76
CA GLN A 50 1.77 1.66 -5.78
C GLN A 50 1.54 0.29 -5.12
N PHE A 51 0.82 0.26 -3.99
CA PHE A 51 0.46 -1.00 -3.35
C PHE A 51 -0.28 -1.92 -4.32
N PHE A 52 -1.35 -1.41 -4.95
CA PHE A 52 -2.12 -2.22 -5.90
C PHE A 52 -1.37 -2.53 -7.20
N PHE A 53 -0.46 -1.66 -7.66
CA PHE A 53 0.42 -1.98 -8.78
C PHE A 53 1.24 -3.24 -8.49
N HIS A 54 1.87 -3.33 -7.32
CA HIS A 54 2.68 -4.50 -6.97
C HIS A 54 1.85 -5.76 -6.69
N VAL A 55 0.69 -5.64 -6.02
CA VAL A 55 -0.20 -6.78 -5.80
C VAL A 55 -0.73 -7.33 -7.12
N THR A 56 -1.16 -6.46 -8.03
CA THR A 56 -1.65 -6.86 -9.37
C THR A 56 -0.53 -7.49 -10.19
N THR A 57 0.67 -6.91 -10.18
CA THR A 57 1.84 -7.48 -10.88
C THR A 57 2.16 -8.88 -10.38
N ALA A 58 2.12 -9.11 -9.06
CA ALA A 58 2.34 -10.45 -8.50
C ALA A 58 1.25 -11.44 -8.90
N TYR A 59 -0.02 -11.01 -8.88
CA TYR A 59 -1.15 -11.80 -9.36
C TYR A 59 -0.98 -12.19 -10.84
N ASP A 60 -0.62 -11.22 -11.70
CA ASP A 60 -0.46 -11.46 -13.13
C ASP A 60 0.72 -12.40 -13.42
N LEU A 61 1.83 -12.27 -12.72
CA LEU A 61 2.99 -13.17 -12.87
C LEU A 61 2.62 -14.61 -12.50
N LEU A 62 1.92 -14.84 -11.39
CA LEU A 62 1.48 -16.17 -10.98
C LEU A 62 0.51 -16.77 -12.00
N ARG A 63 -0.49 -15.99 -12.43
CA ARG A 63 -1.47 -16.42 -13.43
C ARG A 63 -0.81 -16.72 -14.78
N HIS A 64 0.14 -15.89 -15.21
CA HIS A 64 0.90 -16.10 -16.44
C HIS A 64 1.73 -17.39 -16.40
N ASN A 65 2.23 -17.78 -15.22
CA ASN A 65 2.96 -19.03 -15.02
C ASN A 65 2.06 -20.26 -14.77
N GLY A 66 0.75 -20.15 -15.02
CA GLY A 66 -0.18 -21.29 -14.96
C GLY A 66 -0.75 -21.59 -13.58
N VAL A 67 -0.55 -20.72 -12.57
CA VAL A 67 -1.23 -20.87 -11.29
C VAL A 67 -2.72 -20.53 -11.47
N GLU A 68 -3.61 -21.44 -11.07
CA GLU A 68 -5.07 -21.29 -11.18
C GLU A 68 -5.64 -20.30 -10.14
N ILE A 69 -5.27 -19.03 -10.25
CA ILE A 69 -5.85 -17.93 -9.47
C ILE A 69 -6.76 -17.07 -10.35
N GLY A 70 -7.82 -16.53 -9.77
CA GLY A 70 -8.82 -15.70 -10.43
C GLY A 70 -9.15 -14.42 -9.67
N LYS A 71 -10.10 -13.65 -10.22
CA LYS A 71 -10.56 -12.39 -9.63
C LYS A 71 -10.96 -12.54 -8.15
N ARG A 72 -11.55 -13.68 -7.75
CA ARG A 72 -11.96 -13.92 -6.36
C ARG A 72 -10.76 -14.03 -5.41
N ASP A 73 -9.63 -14.56 -5.86
CA ASP A 73 -8.40 -14.63 -5.07
C ASP A 73 -7.77 -13.24 -4.89
N PHE A 74 -7.90 -12.36 -5.88
CA PHE A 74 -7.48 -10.96 -5.76
C PHE A 74 -8.42 -10.13 -4.88
N MET A 75 -9.74 -10.24 -5.09
CA MET A 75 -10.76 -9.45 -4.38
C MET A 75 -10.98 -9.89 -2.93
N GLY A 76 -10.66 -11.15 -2.60
CA GLY A 76 -10.92 -11.72 -1.29
C GLY A 76 -12.40 -12.00 -1.01
N LYS A 77 -12.74 -12.14 0.26
CA LYS A 77 -14.11 -12.31 0.75
C LYS A 77 -14.68 -10.95 1.14
N PHE A 78 -15.90 -10.67 0.71
CA PHE A 78 -16.70 -9.50 1.10
C PHE A 78 -17.86 -9.94 1.98
#